data_AF-A0A6P1ENH9-F1
#
_entry.id   AF-A0A6P1ENH9-F1
#
_cell.length_a   1.000
_cell.length_b   1.000
_cell.length_c   1.000
_cell.angle_alpha   90.00
_cell.angle_beta   90.00
_cell.angle_gamma   90.00
#
_symmetry.space_group_name_H-M   'P 1'
#
loop_
_entity.id
_entity.type
_entity.pdbx_description
1 polymer ?
#
loop_
_entity_poly.entity_id
_entity_poly.type
_entity_poly.pdbx_seq_one_letter_code
_entity_poly.pdbx_strand_id
1 'polypeptide(L)' 'MKDLPNIYDWNKPYDILDVFDTNIYKDKFGVKYVTSASEQMLLFKINGHYVLPNRNDLVKYIGNGKWEMGWNNES' A
#
# COMPACT_ATOMS: atom_id res chain seq x y z
N MET A 1 -15.69 15.45 4.19
CA MET A 1 -15.14 14.11 3.94
C MET A 1 -13.80 14.31 3.26
N LYS A 2 -12.70 13.75 3.78
CA LYS A 2 -11.49 13.61 2.96
C LYS A 2 -11.86 12.64 1.83
N ASP A 3 -11.60 13.01 0.58
CA ASP A 3 -11.76 12.07 -0.52
C ASP A 3 -10.85 10.87 -0.26
N LEU A 4 -11.41 9.66 -0.32
CA LEU A 4 -10.62 8.45 -0.17
C LEU A 4 -9.63 8.36 -1.34
N PRO A 5 -8.33 8.10 -1.10
CA PRO A 5 -7.37 7.98 -2.18
C PRO A 5 -7.80 6.89 -3.16
N ASN A 6 -7.72 7.22 -4.46
CA ASN A 6 -7.98 6.25 -5.51
C ASN A 6 -6.80 5.27 -5.59
N ILE A 7 -7.00 4.04 -5.10
CA ILE A 7 -5.95 3.02 -5.04
C ILE A 7 -5.39 2.61 -6.43
N TYR A 8 -6.10 2.94 -7.52
CA TYR A 8 -5.64 2.71 -8.88
C TYR A 8 -4.68 3.80 -9.39
N ASP A 9 -4.51 4.88 -8.65
CA ASP A 9 -3.47 5.89 -8.87
C ASP A 9 -2.23 5.60 -8.01
N TRP A 10 -1.17 6.38 -8.22
CA TRP A 10 0.01 6.34 -7.38
C TRP A 10 -0.28 7.02 -6.04
N ASN A 11 -0.09 6.30 -4.94
CA ASN A 11 -0.38 6.78 -3.60
C ASN A 11 0.81 6.54 -2.67
N LYS A 12 0.91 7.32 -1.60
CA LYS A 12 1.82 6.97 -0.52
C LYS A 12 1.27 5.73 0.20
N PRO A 13 2.15 4.79 0.62
CA PRO A 13 1.75 3.61 1.37
C PRO A 13 0.88 3.90 2.60
N TYR A 14 1.14 5.01 3.29
CA TYR A 14 0.38 5.40 4.47
C TYR A 14 -1.00 5.96 4.16
N ASP A 15 -1.19 6.62 3.01
CA ASP A 15 -2.52 7.12 2.59
C ASP A 15 -3.45 5.93 2.29
N ILE A 16 -2.87 4.79 1.91
CA ILE A 16 -3.58 3.53 1.65
C ILE A 16 -4.08 2.87 2.95
N LEU A 17 -3.42 3.09 4.11
CA LEU A 17 -3.90 2.60 5.41
C LEU A 17 -5.27 3.19 5.75
N ASP A 18 -5.54 4.43 5.35
CA ASP A 18 -6.80 5.12 5.63
C ASP A 18 -7.97 4.56 4.79
N VAL A 19 -7.68 3.85 3.69
CA VAL A 19 -8.69 3.28 2.76
C VAL A 19 -9.01 1.83 3.10
N PHE A 20 -8.00 1.03 3.47
CA PHE A 20 -8.24 -0.35 3.82
C PHE A 20 -8.72 -0.44 5.26
N ASP A 21 -10.00 -0.74 5.43
CA ASP A 21 -10.46 -1.30 6.71
C ASP A 21 -9.66 -2.58 6.96
N THR A 22 -8.72 -2.46 7.90
CA THR A 22 -7.70 -3.48 8.16
C THR A 22 -8.34 -4.84 8.42
N ASN A 23 -9.59 -4.93 8.87
CA ASN A 23 -10.25 -6.21 9.16
C ASN A 23 -10.77 -6.99 7.95
N ILE A 24 -10.93 -6.38 6.77
CA ILE A 24 -11.71 -7.00 5.67
C ILE A 24 -10.84 -7.38 4.46
N TYR A 25 -9.68 -6.73 4.27
CA TYR A 25 -9.08 -6.64 2.93
C TYR A 25 -7.64 -7.14 2.78
N LYS A 26 -7.00 -7.62 3.85
CA LYS A 26 -5.56 -7.96 3.86
C LYS A 26 -5.16 -8.92 2.72
N ASP A 27 -5.71 -10.13 2.68
CA ASP A 27 -5.27 -11.12 1.70
C ASP A 27 -5.86 -10.91 0.30
N LYS A 28 -7.09 -10.40 0.19
CA LYS A 28 -7.79 -10.23 -1.11
C LYS A 28 -7.11 -9.20 -2.01
N PHE A 29 -6.46 -8.19 -1.43
CA PHE A 29 -5.81 -7.12 -2.15
C PHE A 29 -4.29 -7.27 -2.21
N GLY A 30 -3.73 -8.38 -1.72
CA GLY A 30 -2.27 -8.58 -1.72
C GLY A 30 -1.54 -7.58 -0.85
N VAL A 31 -2.11 -7.24 0.31
CA VAL A 31 -1.54 -6.32 1.28
C VAL A 31 -1.42 -7.00 2.64
N LYS A 32 -0.25 -7.01 3.25
CA LYS A 32 -0.08 -7.51 4.62
C LYS A 32 0.12 -6.34 5.57
N TYR A 33 -0.73 -6.30 6.59
CA TYR A 33 -0.59 -5.36 7.69
C TYR A 33 0.41 -5.90 8.71
N VAL A 34 1.42 -5.10 9.04
CA VAL A 34 2.45 -5.42 10.03
C VAL A 34 2.47 -4.35 11.10
N THR A 35 2.47 -4.76 12.36
CA THR A 35 2.63 -3.88 13.52
C THR A 35 3.98 -4.12 14.16
N SER A 36 4.78 -3.07 14.28
CA SER A 36 5.88 -2.99 15.24
C SER A 36 5.42 -2.17 16.44
N ALA A 37 6.13 -2.27 17.58
CA ALA A 37 5.77 -1.59 18.83
C ALA A 37 5.54 -0.07 18.69
N SER A 38 6.08 0.55 17.65
CA SER A 38 6.00 1.99 17.39
C SER A 38 5.34 2.38 16.06
N GLU A 39 5.08 1.44 15.14
CA GLU A 39 4.70 1.77 13.76
C GLU A 39 3.76 0.74 13.13
N GLN A 40 2.80 1.25 12.36
CA GLN A 40 1.93 0.45 11.50
C GLN A 40 2.46 0.53 10.07
N MET A 41 2.62 -0.62 9.42
CA MET A 41 3.18 -0.71 8.08
C MET A 41 2.34 -1.62 7.19
N LEU A 42 2.37 -1.34 5.90
CA LEU A 42 1.80 -2.20 4.87
C LEU A 42 2.91 -2.79 4.01
N LEU A 43 2.86 -4.11 3.85
CA LEU A 43 3.62 -4.83 2.84
C LEU A 43 2.74 -5.02 1.61
N PHE A 44 3.29 -4.85 0.41
CA PHE A 44 2.55 -4.96 -0.85
C PHE A 44 3.06 -6.14 -1.67
N LYS A 45 2.14 -6.89 -2.29
CA LYS A 45 2.48 -8.05 -3.14
C LYS A 45 2.92 -7.58 -4.52
N ILE A 46 4.23 -7.60 -4.75
CA ILE A 46 4.91 -7.17 -5.97
C ILE A 46 5.70 -8.37 -6.51
N ASN A 47 5.48 -8.70 -7.78
CA ASN A 47 6.13 -9.85 -8.44
C ASN A 47 6.06 -11.16 -7.63
N GLY A 48 4.97 -11.37 -6.88
CA GLY A 48 4.75 -12.57 -6.06
C GLY A 48 5.28 -12.50 -4.63
N HIS A 49 6.04 -11.47 -4.27
CA HIS A 49 6.65 -11.28 -2.96
C HIS A 49 6.03 -10.09 -2.21
N TYR A 50 6.02 -10.16 -0.89
CA TYR A 50 5.58 -9.04 -0.05
C TYR A 50 6.78 -8.11 0.21
N VAL A 51 6.66 -6.87 -0.20
CA VAL A 51 7.72 -5.86 -0.12
C VAL A 51 7.30 -4.74 0.82
N LEU A 52 8.21 -4.33 1.71
CA LEU A 52 8.06 -3.16 2.56
C LEU A 52 8.50 -1.92 1.77
N PRO A 53 7.62 -0.95 1.51
CA PRO A 53 8.02 0.29 0.85
C PRO A 53 8.94 1.11 1.75
N ASN A 54 9.88 1.81 1.12
CA ASN A 54 10.61 2.90 1.73
C ASN A 54 9.71 4.14 1.87
N ARG A 55 10.18 5.12 2.65
CA ARG A 55 9.43 6.33 2.98
C ARG A 55 8.98 7.17 1.76
N ASN A 56 9.73 7.12 0.67
CA ASN A 56 9.49 7.91 -0.55
C ASN A 56 8.88 7.07 -1.69
N ASP A 57 8.60 5.79 -1.44
CA ASP A 57 8.02 4.92 -2.44
C ASP A 57 6.54 5.30 -2.63
N LEU A 58 6.07 5.14 -3.86
CA LEU A 58 4.66 5.19 -4.21
C LEU A 58 4.20 3.78 -4.59
N VAL A 59 2.94 3.50 -4.30
CA VAL A 59 2.30 2.22 -4.63
C VAL A 59 1.06 2.46 -5.46
N LYS A 60 0.80 1.54 -6.39
CA LYS A 60 -0.38 1.55 -7.26
C LYS A 60 -0.96 0.14 -7.35
N TYR A 61 -2.27 0.02 -7.13
CA TYR A 61 -2.95 -1.26 -7.30
C TYR A 61 -3.21 -1.53 -8.78
N ILE A 62 -2.77 -2.69 -9.27
CA ILE A 62 -2.96 -3.09 -10.68
C ILE A 62 -4.00 -4.21 -10.84
N GLY A 63 -4.71 -4.56 -9.77
CA GLY A 63 -5.73 -5.61 -9.77
C GLY A 63 -5.21 -6.99 -9.35
N ASN A 64 -6.16 -7.89 -9.06
CA ASN A 64 -5.88 -9.30 -8.71
C ASN A 64 -4.87 -9.50 -7.58
N GLY A 65 -4.91 -8.63 -6.57
CA GLY A 65 -3.99 -8.68 -5.43
C GLY A 65 -2.54 -8.37 -5.78
N LYS A 66 -2.30 -7.65 -6.88
CA LYS A 66 -0.96 -7.23 -7.33
C LYS A 66 -0.81 -5.72 -7.25
N TRP A 67 0.40 -5.30 -6.95
CA TRP A 67 0.79 -3.90 -6.86
C TRP A 67 2.02 -3.62 -7.72
N GLU A 68 2.15 -2.36 -8.09
CA GLU A 68 3.39 -1.77 -8.59
C GLU A 68 3.95 -0.82 -7.52
N MET A 69 5.28 -0.69 -7.51
CA MET A 69 6.01 0.23 -6.66
C MET A 69 6.91 1.09 -7.52
N GLY A 70 6.85 2.39 -7.30
CA GLY A 70 7.66 3.39 -7.97
C GLY A 70 8.27 4.34 -6.96
N TRP A 71 9.12 5.24 -7.43
CA TRP A 71 9.67 6.32 -6.62
C TRP A 71 9.09 7.64 -7.09
N ASN A 72 8.75 8.51 -6.14
CA ASN A 72 8.44 9.88 -6.48
C ASN A 72 9.76 10.61 -6.83
N ASN A 73 10.04 10.82 -8.11
CA ASN A 73 11.11 11.70 -8.56
C ASN A 73 10.64 13.15 -8.39
N GLU A 74 10.48 13.62 -7.15
CA GLU A 74 10.51 15.05 -6.90
C GLU A 74 11.98 15.49 -6.94
N SER A 75 12.41 15.87 -8.16
CA SER A 75 13.63 16.66 -8.39
C SER A 75 13.37 18.12 -8.08
#